data_AF-A0A6J4H9B6-F1
#
_entry.id   AF-A0A6J4H9B6-F1
#
_cell.length_a   1.000
_cell.length_b   1.000
_cell.length_c   1.000
_cell.angle_alpha   90.00
_cell.angle_beta   90.00
_cell.angle_gamma   90.00
#
_symmetry.space_group_name_H-M   'P 1'
#
loop_
_entity.id
_entity.type
_entity.pdbx_description
1 polymer ?
#
loop_
_entity_poly.entity_id
_entity_poly.type
_entity_poly.pdbx_seq_one_letter_code
_entity_poly.pdbx_strand_id
1 'polypeptide(L)'
;TAVGTLTLDDGGEVGGDVVVGADGVHSTVRDAVTGPGTGPVYSGTSAFRGLVPVDALPSLPDPHAIQFWAGPHAHLLHYALGRDDDTVNFFAVLCGPATWSGGPQEVGDGELLDAFAGWHPAVREMLAAVPQSPRWPLLSQPSLTRWTRGRTALIGDACHAMLPHHGQGANQSIEDAVVLARLLVEHDPATALAAYPRSRRARTRAIAASAWDTGTLLHLADDHPRLGERLRRFARYLPDNAWVHDHDAEDLTTTATTPRTR
;
A
#
# COMPACT_ATOMS: atom_id res chain seq x y z
N THR A 1 -10.13 -12.29 -35.08
CA THR A 1 -9.80 -12.53 -33.65
C THR A 1 -10.21 -11.29 -32.88
N ALA A 2 -10.93 -11.40 -31.76
CA ALA A 2 -11.35 -10.21 -31.00
C ALA A 2 -10.12 -9.56 -30.32
N VAL A 3 -9.92 -8.26 -30.57
CA VAL A 3 -8.87 -7.41 -29.98
C VAL A 3 -9.46 -6.58 -28.84
N GLY A 4 -8.64 -6.19 -27.86
CA GLY A 4 -8.98 -5.13 -26.92
C GLY A 4 -8.74 -3.77 -27.56
N THR A 5 -9.60 -2.80 -27.26
CA THR A 5 -9.51 -1.43 -27.79
C THR A 5 -9.51 -0.45 -26.62
N LEU A 6 -8.63 0.54 -26.68
CA LEU A 6 -8.60 1.71 -25.82
C LEU A 6 -9.00 2.94 -26.63
N THR A 7 -9.91 3.75 -26.08
CA THR A 7 -10.20 5.10 -26.58
C THR A 7 -9.39 6.10 -25.77
N LEU A 8 -8.60 6.92 -26.46
CA LEU A 8 -7.75 7.96 -25.87
C LEU A 8 -8.53 9.27 -25.71
N ASP A 9 -7.97 10.22 -24.96
CA ASP A 9 -8.61 11.51 -24.69
C ASP A 9 -8.86 12.36 -25.96
N ASP A 10 -8.08 12.14 -27.02
CA ASP A 10 -8.26 12.79 -28.32
C ASP A 10 -9.33 12.10 -29.20
N GLY A 11 -9.98 11.06 -28.69
CA GLY A 11 -10.94 10.23 -29.40
C GLY A 11 -10.30 9.16 -30.30
N GLY A 12 -8.97 9.09 -30.35
CA GLY A 12 -8.24 8.05 -31.08
C GLY A 12 -8.45 6.68 -30.46
N GLU A 13 -8.41 5.64 -31.30
CA GLU A 13 -8.51 4.25 -30.85
C GLU A 13 -7.20 3.50 -31.07
N VAL A 14 -6.75 2.78 -30.03
CA VAL A 14 -5.60 1.89 -30.08
C VAL A 14 -6.06 0.47 -29.79
N GLY A 15 -5.75 -0.45 -30.70
CA GLY A 15 -6.07 -1.88 -30.56
C GLY A 15 -4.86 -2.70 -30.12
N GLY A 16 -5.10 -3.80 -29.40
CA GLY A 16 -4.09 -4.79 -29.04
C GLY A 16 -4.71 -6.14 -28.73
N ASP A 17 -3.90 -7.21 -28.73
CA ASP A 17 -4.38 -8.56 -28.35
C ASP A 17 -4.83 -8.61 -26.89
N VAL A 18 -4.16 -7.83 -26.03
CA VAL A 18 -4.47 -7.66 -24.60
C VAL A 18 -4.31 -6.20 -24.21
N VAL A 19 -5.20 -5.72 -23.35
CA VAL A 19 -5.11 -4.41 -22.68
C VAL A 19 -4.79 -4.66 -21.21
N VAL A 20 -3.78 -3.97 -20.68
CA VAL A 20 -3.40 -4.04 -19.26
C VAL A 20 -3.69 -2.70 -18.59
N GLY A 21 -4.67 -2.68 -17.68
CA GLY A 21 -4.98 -1.56 -16.80
C GLY A 21 -3.99 -1.51 -15.65
N ALA A 22 -2.99 -0.64 -15.79
CA ALA A 22 -1.96 -0.33 -14.79
C ALA A 22 -2.00 1.17 -14.40
N ASP A 23 -3.16 1.79 -14.54
CA ASP A 23 -3.46 3.22 -14.40
C ASP A 23 -3.74 3.66 -12.94
N GLY A 24 -3.25 2.88 -11.98
CA GLY A 24 -3.17 3.26 -10.56
C GLY A 24 -4.51 3.27 -9.81
N VAL A 25 -4.47 3.84 -8.60
CA VAL A 25 -5.59 3.78 -7.64
C VAL A 25 -6.89 4.39 -8.18
N HIS A 26 -6.82 5.40 -9.04
CA HIS A 26 -7.96 6.05 -9.70
C HIS A 26 -8.30 5.47 -11.10
N SER A 27 -7.95 4.20 -11.33
CA SER A 27 -8.10 3.52 -12.62
C SER A 27 -9.47 3.67 -13.29
N THR A 28 -9.45 4.12 -14.55
CA THR A 28 -10.60 4.15 -15.46
C THR A 28 -10.80 2.78 -16.11
N VAL A 29 -9.71 2.04 -16.33
CA VAL A 29 -9.75 0.68 -16.88
C VAL A 29 -10.45 -0.27 -15.92
N ARG A 30 -10.28 -0.08 -14.60
CA ARG A 30 -11.03 -0.82 -13.58
C ARG A 30 -12.52 -0.65 -13.81
N ASP A 31 -13.02 0.57 -13.94
CA ASP A 31 -14.45 0.82 -14.13
C ASP A 31 -15.00 0.13 -15.40
N ALA A 32 -14.22 0.06 -16.47
CA ALA A 32 -14.59 -0.70 -17.67
C ALA A 32 -14.67 -2.23 -17.41
N VAL A 33 -13.79 -2.76 -16.57
CA VAL A 33 -13.73 -4.19 -16.22
C VAL A 33 -14.82 -4.56 -15.21
N THR A 34 -14.95 -3.82 -14.11
CA THR A 34 -15.77 -4.18 -12.94
C THR A 34 -17.10 -3.45 -12.85
N GLY A 35 -17.28 -2.39 -13.64
CA GLY A 35 -18.38 -1.44 -13.51
C GLY A 35 -18.02 -0.28 -12.56
N PRO A 36 -18.67 0.88 -12.75
CA PRO A 36 -18.40 2.07 -11.95
C PRO A 36 -18.74 1.85 -10.47
N GLY A 37 -18.10 2.62 -9.59
CA GLY A 37 -18.37 2.59 -8.14
C GLY A 37 -17.69 1.43 -7.40
N THR A 38 -16.77 0.72 -8.05
CA THR A 38 -15.97 -0.36 -7.44
C THR A 38 -14.56 0.10 -7.06
N GLY A 39 -14.33 1.42 -7.03
CA GLY A 39 -13.05 2.02 -6.74
C GLY A 39 -12.59 1.92 -5.28
N PRO A 40 -11.42 2.49 -4.98
CA PRO A 40 -10.82 2.45 -3.67
C PRO A 40 -11.60 3.28 -2.66
N VAL A 41 -11.56 2.86 -1.39
CA VAL A 41 -12.21 3.52 -0.28
C VAL A 41 -11.18 4.13 0.66
N TYR A 42 -11.51 5.28 1.23
CA TYR A 42 -10.71 5.87 2.28
C TYR A 42 -10.72 4.97 3.52
N SER A 43 -9.53 4.75 4.09
CA SER A 43 -9.34 3.78 5.18
C SER A 43 -9.71 4.30 6.56
N GLY A 44 -10.05 5.58 6.70
CA GLY A 44 -10.13 6.23 8.00
C GLY A 44 -8.76 6.66 8.54
N THR A 45 -7.69 6.55 7.75
CA THR A 45 -6.36 7.03 8.11
C THR A 45 -5.77 7.90 7.01
N SER A 46 -4.93 8.85 7.40
CA SER A 46 -4.28 9.80 6.52
C SER A 46 -2.84 10.02 6.97
N ALA A 47 -2.02 10.59 6.10
CA ALA A 47 -0.60 10.64 6.32
C ALA A 47 0.09 11.94 5.89
N PHE A 48 1.23 12.17 6.51
CA PHE A 48 2.19 13.21 6.20
C PHE A 48 3.54 12.57 5.91
N ARG A 49 4.33 13.26 5.08
CA ARG A 49 5.67 12.84 4.68
C ARG A 49 6.61 14.02 4.83
N GLY A 50 7.87 13.72 5.12
CA GLY A 50 8.90 14.74 5.16
C GLY A 50 10.29 14.15 5.02
N LEU A 51 11.19 14.99 4.54
CA LEU A 51 12.62 14.73 4.46
C LEU A 51 13.31 15.72 5.38
N VAL A 52 14.06 15.22 6.35
CA VAL A 52 14.68 16.03 7.41
C VAL A 52 16.17 15.71 7.47
N PRO A 53 17.07 16.71 7.48
CA PRO A 53 18.49 16.48 7.71
C PRO A 53 18.72 15.80 9.07
N VAL A 54 19.61 14.81 9.13
CA VAL A 54 19.93 14.09 10.38
C VAL A 54 20.38 15.05 11.49
N ASP A 55 21.16 16.08 11.14
CA ASP A 55 21.66 17.08 12.10
C ASP A 55 20.55 17.90 12.79
N ALA A 56 19.34 17.90 12.23
CA ALA A 56 18.17 18.55 12.83
C ALA A 56 17.47 17.67 13.89
N LEU A 57 17.95 16.45 14.14
CA LEU A 57 17.29 15.41 14.93
C LEU A 57 18.15 14.93 16.12
N PRO A 58 18.56 15.82 17.04
CA PRO A 58 19.48 15.47 18.13
C PRO A 58 18.89 14.44 19.11
N SER A 59 17.56 14.31 19.18
CA SER A 59 16.91 13.34 20.07
C SER A 59 16.69 11.97 19.41
N LEU A 60 16.98 11.81 18.12
CA LEU A 60 16.73 10.56 17.39
C LEU A 60 17.79 9.50 17.77
N PRO A 61 17.41 8.37 18.40
CA PRO A 61 18.39 7.43 18.95
C PRO A 61 19.24 6.73 17.88
N ASP A 62 18.62 6.40 16.74
CA ASP A 62 19.28 5.75 15.61
C ASP A 62 18.71 6.30 14.29
N PRO A 63 19.32 7.36 13.72
CA PRO A 63 18.84 7.98 12.49
C PRO A 63 18.95 7.07 11.26
N HIS A 64 19.83 6.06 11.31
CA HIS A 64 20.13 5.19 10.17
C HIS A 64 19.25 3.92 10.14
N ALA A 65 18.58 3.59 11.25
CA ALA A 65 17.65 2.47 11.30
C ALA A 65 16.31 2.78 10.63
N ILE A 66 15.67 1.71 10.13
CA ILE A 66 14.24 1.71 9.83
C ILE A 66 13.49 1.48 11.16
N GLN A 67 12.78 2.49 11.67
CA GLN A 67 12.06 2.36 12.94
C GLN A 67 10.59 2.77 12.83
N PHE A 68 9.75 2.02 13.53
CA PHE A 68 8.33 2.33 13.72
C PHE A 68 8.09 2.82 15.14
N TRP A 69 7.58 4.04 15.25
CA TRP A 69 7.10 4.65 16.48
C TRP A 69 5.59 4.44 16.54
N ALA A 70 5.13 3.53 17.39
CA ALA A 70 3.72 3.16 17.53
C ALA A 70 3.10 3.79 18.78
N GLY A 71 1.84 4.21 18.70
CA GLY A 71 1.16 4.87 19.81
C GLY A 71 -0.33 5.07 19.56
N PRO A 72 -1.04 5.70 20.51
CA PRO A 72 -2.47 5.91 20.39
C PRO A 72 -2.83 6.75 19.16
N HIS A 73 -3.71 6.21 18.31
CA HIS A 73 -4.28 6.88 17.12
C HIS A 73 -3.30 7.31 16.03
N ALA A 74 -2.02 7.01 16.16
CA ALA A 74 -1.01 7.44 15.19
C ALA A 74 0.22 6.52 15.21
N HIS A 75 1.02 6.60 14.15
CA HIS A 75 2.38 6.08 14.16
C HIS A 75 3.27 6.93 13.26
N LEU A 76 4.58 6.81 13.44
CA LEU A 76 5.57 7.39 12.55
C LEU A 76 6.57 6.30 12.16
N LEU A 77 6.79 6.12 10.86
CA LEU A 77 7.91 5.37 10.31
C LEU A 77 9.01 6.35 9.92
N HIS A 78 10.27 6.05 10.22
CA HIS A 78 11.39 6.71 9.54
C HIS A 78 12.45 5.73 9.06
N TYR A 79 13.27 6.21 8.13
CA TYR A 79 14.46 5.54 7.62
C TYR A 79 15.39 6.57 6.96
N ALA A 80 16.70 6.30 6.98
CA ALA A 80 17.66 7.14 6.30
C ALA A 80 17.61 6.97 4.77
N LEU A 81 17.98 8.05 4.10
CA LEU A 81 18.10 8.22 2.67
C LEU A 81 19.41 8.95 2.37
N GLY A 82 19.81 8.89 1.10
CA GLY A 82 21.02 9.52 0.62
C GLY A 82 22.19 8.54 0.58
N ARG A 83 23.27 8.93 -0.08
CA ARG A 83 24.47 8.09 -0.18
C ARG A 83 25.23 8.00 1.15
N ASP A 84 25.15 9.08 1.92
CA ASP A 84 25.85 9.25 3.20
C ASP A 84 24.86 9.13 4.38
N ASP A 85 23.64 8.65 4.12
CA ASP A 85 22.56 8.51 5.11
C ASP A 85 22.28 9.80 5.92
N ASP A 86 22.41 10.96 5.27
CA ASP A 86 22.35 12.30 5.86
C ASP A 86 20.93 12.89 5.96
N THR A 87 19.95 12.18 5.40
CA THR A 87 18.57 12.63 5.31
C THR A 87 17.64 11.55 5.85
N VAL A 88 16.79 11.89 6.81
CA VAL A 88 15.72 11.01 7.29
C VAL A 88 14.44 11.26 6.51
N ASN A 89 13.90 10.22 5.87
CA ASN A 89 12.51 10.23 5.44
C ASN A 89 11.62 9.78 6.60
N PHE A 90 10.58 10.54 6.91
CA PHE A 90 9.49 10.08 7.76
C PHE A 90 8.17 9.92 7.02
N PHE A 91 7.33 9.03 7.54
CA PHE A 91 5.94 8.82 7.16
C PHE A 91 5.10 8.74 8.43
N ALA A 92 4.36 9.80 8.73
CA ALA A 92 3.49 9.89 9.89
C ALA A 92 2.05 9.59 9.47
N VAL A 93 1.41 8.64 10.13
CA VAL A 93 0.02 8.23 9.84
C VAL A 93 -0.85 8.48 11.06
N LEU A 94 -2.00 9.07 10.82
CA LEU A 94 -3.00 9.43 11.82
C LEU A 94 -4.31 8.71 11.53
N CYS A 95 -5.00 8.27 12.58
CA CYS A 95 -6.42 8.00 12.50
C CYS A 95 -7.19 9.30 12.24
N GLY A 96 -8.21 9.20 11.41
CA GLY A 96 -9.05 10.32 11.05
C GLY A 96 -8.50 11.16 9.90
N PRO A 97 -9.31 12.12 9.42
CA PRO A 97 -10.71 12.35 9.78
C PRO A 97 -11.62 11.15 9.43
N ALA A 98 -12.86 11.11 9.92
CA ALA A 98 -13.78 9.97 9.70
C ALA A 98 -14.17 9.79 8.22
N THR A 99 -14.19 10.90 7.47
CA THR A 99 -14.48 10.93 6.04
C THR A 99 -13.43 11.75 5.32
N TRP A 100 -13.21 11.44 4.04
CA TRP A 100 -12.30 12.18 3.18
C TRP A 100 -12.94 12.40 1.82
N SER A 101 -12.76 13.58 1.25
CA SER A 101 -13.23 13.92 -0.10
C SER A 101 -12.07 14.39 -0.97
N GLY A 102 -12.00 13.86 -2.20
CA GLY A 102 -10.97 14.21 -3.16
C GLY A 102 -9.59 13.64 -2.81
N GLY A 103 -8.56 14.35 -3.28
CA GLY A 103 -7.16 13.99 -3.12
C GLY A 103 -6.51 14.58 -1.86
N PRO A 104 -5.19 14.80 -1.87
CA PRO A 104 -4.48 15.47 -0.78
C PRO A 104 -5.09 16.84 -0.48
N GLN A 105 -5.09 17.21 0.80
CA GLN A 105 -5.67 18.46 1.28
C GLN A 105 -4.58 19.27 1.99
N GLU A 106 -4.54 20.57 1.70
CA GLU A 106 -3.74 21.51 2.48
C GLU A 106 -4.34 21.63 3.88
N VAL A 107 -3.49 21.62 4.90
CA VAL A 107 -3.92 21.75 6.30
C VAL A 107 -3.19 22.91 6.97
N GLY A 108 -3.77 23.40 8.07
CA GLY A 108 -3.18 24.49 8.85
C GLY A 108 -1.92 24.04 9.59
N ASP A 109 -1.04 25.00 9.86
CA ASP A 109 0.16 24.78 10.64
C ASP A 109 -0.18 24.21 12.03
N GLY A 110 0.56 23.19 12.45
CA GLY A 110 0.50 22.65 13.81
C GLY A 110 -0.46 21.47 14.01
N GLU A 111 -1.38 21.17 13.08
CA GLU A 111 -2.33 20.06 13.23
C GLU A 111 -1.62 18.72 13.46
N LEU A 112 -0.53 18.48 12.74
CA LEU A 112 0.29 17.29 12.89
C LEU A 112 1.15 17.35 14.17
N LEU A 113 1.64 18.51 14.61
CA LEU A 113 2.33 18.61 15.91
C LEU A 113 1.40 18.32 17.09
N ASP A 114 0.18 18.83 17.04
CA ASP A 114 -0.81 18.68 18.11
C ASP A 114 -1.19 17.23 18.32
N ALA A 115 -1.38 16.48 17.22
CA ALA A 115 -1.66 15.05 17.28
C ALA A 115 -0.52 14.22 17.90
N PHE A 116 0.70 14.77 17.91
CA PHE A 116 1.90 14.12 18.45
C PHE A 116 2.45 14.84 19.71
N ALA A 117 1.67 15.69 20.38
CA ALA A 117 2.16 16.53 21.48
C ALA A 117 2.77 15.73 22.66
N GLY A 118 2.22 14.55 22.97
CA GLY A 118 2.72 13.66 24.03
C GLY A 118 3.79 12.65 23.60
N TRP A 119 4.23 12.69 22.35
CA TRP A 119 5.17 11.70 21.80
C TRP A 119 6.63 12.04 22.12
N HIS A 120 7.50 11.06 21.90
CA HIS A 120 8.94 11.18 22.11
C HIS A 120 9.53 12.42 21.40
N PRO A 121 10.52 13.14 22.01
CA PRO A 121 11.11 14.34 21.41
C PRO A 121 11.59 14.15 19.96
N ALA A 122 12.23 13.02 19.63
CA ALA A 122 12.65 12.69 18.26
C ALA A 122 11.52 12.73 17.23
N VAL A 123 10.33 12.22 17.60
CA VAL A 123 9.14 12.25 16.74
C VAL A 123 8.71 13.70 16.52
N ARG A 124 8.68 14.49 17.59
CA ARG A 124 8.30 15.90 17.50
C ARG A 124 9.31 16.74 16.69
N GLU A 125 10.60 16.47 16.81
CA GLU A 125 11.66 17.10 16.03
C GLU A 125 11.49 16.82 14.53
N MET A 126 11.26 15.57 14.14
CA MET A 126 10.99 15.20 12.74
C MET A 126 9.78 15.96 12.18
N LEU A 127 8.68 16.00 12.94
CA LEU A 127 7.44 16.64 12.50
C LEU A 127 7.52 18.17 12.45
N ALA A 128 8.39 18.79 13.25
CA ALA A 128 8.56 20.24 13.31
C ALA A 128 9.56 20.77 12.26
N ALA A 129 10.44 19.90 11.74
CA ALA A 129 11.52 20.30 10.84
C ALA A 129 11.07 20.64 9.41
N VAL A 130 9.84 20.26 9.03
CA VAL A 130 9.28 20.49 7.69
C VAL A 130 7.85 21.03 7.76
N PRO A 131 7.37 21.72 6.71
CA PRO A 131 5.96 22.11 6.62
C PRO A 131 5.04 20.89 6.73
N GLN A 132 3.92 21.06 7.43
CA GLN A 132 2.99 19.98 7.75
C GLN A 132 1.87 19.84 6.72
N SER A 133 2.20 19.93 5.42
CA SER A 133 1.22 19.96 4.34
C SER A 133 1.83 19.54 3.00
N PRO A 134 1.09 18.86 2.09
CA PRO A 134 -0.30 18.42 2.21
C PRO A 134 -0.49 17.14 3.01
N ARG A 135 -1.71 16.94 3.54
CA ARG A 135 -2.18 15.71 4.18
C ARG A 135 -2.80 14.78 3.15
N TRP A 136 -2.38 13.52 3.15
CA TRP A 136 -2.77 12.53 2.14
C TRP A 136 -3.77 11.52 2.71
N PRO A 137 -4.92 11.25 2.04
CA PRO A 137 -5.77 10.14 2.42
C PRO A 137 -5.09 8.80 2.11
N LEU A 138 -5.17 7.83 3.01
CA LEU A 138 -4.77 6.46 2.69
C LEU A 138 -5.98 5.69 2.18
N LEU A 139 -5.88 5.24 0.94
CA LEU A 139 -6.93 4.52 0.23
C LEU A 139 -6.61 3.02 0.19
N SER A 140 -7.65 2.19 0.21
CA SER A 140 -7.54 0.76 0.00
C SER A 140 -8.64 0.29 -0.94
N GLN A 141 -8.32 -0.63 -1.84
CA GLN A 141 -9.26 -1.23 -2.77
C GLN A 141 -9.93 -2.45 -2.12
N PRO A 142 -11.26 -2.44 -1.92
CA PRO A 142 -11.98 -3.66 -1.56
C PRO A 142 -11.72 -4.76 -2.60
N SER A 143 -11.62 -6.01 -2.15
CA SER A 143 -11.30 -7.14 -3.03
C SER A 143 -12.26 -7.23 -4.20
N LEU A 144 -11.77 -6.95 -5.41
CA LEU A 144 -12.56 -7.04 -6.63
C LEU A 144 -13.00 -8.49 -6.89
N THR A 145 -14.22 -8.65 -7.40
CA THR A 145 -14.76 -9.95 -7.85
C THR A 145 -14.25 -10.34 -9.23
N ARG A 146 -13.90 -9.35 -10.04
CA ARG A 146 -13.43 -9.49 -11.43
C ARG A 146 -12.15 -8.69 -11.62
N TRP A 147 -11.13 -9.33 -12.17
CA TRP A 147 -9.84 -8.71 -12.51
C TRP A 147 -9.63 -8.60 -14.02
N THR A 148 -10.44 -9.34 -14.80
CA THR A 148 -10.35 -9.41 -16.25
C THR A 148 -11.73 -9.35 -16.90
N ARG A 149 -11.83 -8.74 -18.08
CA ARG A 149 -13.04 -8.71 -18.91
C ARG A 149 -12.64 -8.70 -20.38
N GLY A 150 -13.09 -9.69 -21.14
CA GLY A 150 -12.71 -9.82 -22.55
C GLY A 150 -11.18 -9.92 -22.70
N ARG A 151 -10.57 -8.94 -23.37
CA ARG A 151 -9.11 -8.84 -23.58
C ARG A 151 -8.40 -7.94 -22.57
N THR A 152 -9.09 -7.50 -21.52
CA THR A 152 -8.53 -6.55 -20.55
C THR A 152 -8.22 -7.23 -19.21
N ALA A 153 -7.08 -6.87 -18.61
CA ALA A 153 -6.65 -7.27 -17.27
C ALA A 153 -6.26 -6.07 -16.41
N LEU A 154 -6.51 -6.15 -15.11
CA LEU A 154 -6.05 -5.16 -14.14
C LEU A 154 -4.81 -5.68 -13.39
N ILE A 155 -3.84 -4.81 -13.16
CA ILE A 155 -2.66 -5.09 -12.32
C ILE A 155 -2.43 -3.96 -11.31
N GLY A 156 -1.68 -4.26 -10.24
CA GLY A 156 -1.26 -3.26 -9.27
C GLY A 156 -2.42 -2.50 -8.61
N ASP A 157 -2.22 -1.22 -8.35
CA ASP A 157 -3.19 -0.37 -7.63
C ASP A 157 -4.53 -0.20 -8.37
N ALA A 158 -4.56 -0.38 -9.69
CA ALA A 158 -5.81 -0.43 -10.45
C ALA A 158 -6.71 -1.60 -9.97
N CYS A 159 -6.10 -2.66 -9.44
CA CYS A 159 -6.77 -3.89 -9.05
C CYS A 159 -6.85 -4.10 -7.53
N HIS A 160 -5.77 -3.81 -6.80
CA HIS A 160 -5.61 -4.21 -5.40
C HIS A 160 -4.81 -3.20 -4.57
N ALA A 161 -5.00 -1.90 -4.82
CA ALA A 161 -4.44 -0.85 -3.96
C ALA A 161 -4.64 -1.18 -2.47
N MET A 162 -3.58 -1.00 -1.68
CA MET A 162 -3.54 -1.44 -0.29
C MET A 162 -2.83 -0.42 0.58
N LEU A 163 -3.07 -0.52 1.89
CA LEU A 163 -2.40 0.33 2.85
C LEU A 163 -0.87 0.07 2.88
N PRO A 164 -0.04 1.11 3.05
CA PRO A 164 1.40 1.02 2.87
C PRO A 164 2.13 0.37 4.05
N HIS A 165 1.44 -0.19 5.03
CA HIS A 165 2.03 -0.67 6.30
C HIS A 165 2.95 -1.89 6.17
N HIS A 166 3.00 -2.52 5.00
CA HIS A 166 4.01 -3.55 4.65
C HIS A 166 4.98 -3.10 3.55
N GLY A 167 4.79 -1.92 2.97
CA GLY A 167 5.59 -1.48 1.80
C GLY A 167 5.43 -2.39 0.57
N GLN A 168 4.29 -3.09 0.41
CA GLN A 168 4.14 -4.14 -0.60
C GLN A 168 3.38 -3.76 -1.88
N GLY A 169 2.72 -2.60 -1.97
CA GLY A 169 1.89 -2.26 -3.14
C GLY A 169 2.65 -2.35 -4.48
N ALA A 170 3.83 -1.73 -4.55
CA ALA A 170 4.69 -1.79 -5.73
C ALA A 170 5.18 -3.22 -6.02
N ASN A 171 5.61 -3.95 -4.99
CA ASN A 171 6.07 -5.34 -5.14
C ASN A 171 4.95 -6.23 -5.70
N GLN A 172 3.71 -6.07 -5.22
CA GLN A 172 2.57 -6.83 -5.74
C GLN A 172 2.24 -6.47 -7.20
N SER A 173 2.48 -5.23 -7.62
CA SER A 173 2.35 -4.81 -9.02
C SER A 173 3.41 -5.47 -9.91
N ILE A 174 4.64 -5.61 -9.40
CA ILE A 174 5.73 -6.31 -10.11
C ILE A 174 5.41 -7.80 -10.23
N GLU A 175 4.98 -8.45 -9.14
CA GLU A 175 4.57 -9.85 -9.17
C GLU A 175 3.42 -10.10 -10.16
N ASP A 176 2.43 -9.20 -10.23
CA ASP A 176 1.36 -9.28 -11.24
C ASP A 176 1.91 -9.26 -12.65
N ALA A 177 2.85 -8.35 -12.95
CA ALA A 177 3.45 -8.23 -14.27
C ALA A 177 4.21 -9.50 -14.66
N VAL A 178 4.99 -10.08 -13.73
CA VAL A 178 5.70 -11.36 -13.93
C VAL A 178 4.72 -12.49 -14.24
N VAL A 179 3.70 -12.67 -13.39
CA VAL A 179 2.71 -13.76 -13.54
C VAL A 179 1.90 -13.60 -14.83
N LEU A 180 1.44 -12.39 -15.14
CA LEU A 180 0.67 -12.12 -16.35
C LEU A 180 1.51 -12.35 -17.61
N ALA A 181 2.75 -11.85 -17.63
CA ALA A 181 3.66 -12.05 -18.77
C ALA A 181 3.93 -13.53 -19.01
N ARG A 182 4.22 -14.30 -17.95
CA ARG A 182 4.46 -15.74 -18.05
C ARG A 182 3.26 -16.49 -18.62
N LEU A 183 2.06 -16.22 -18.11
CA LEU A 183 0.83 -16.83 -18.59
C LEU A 183 0.55 -16.50 -20.07
N LEU A 184 0.88 -15.28 -20.51
CA LEU A 184 0.73 -14.85 -21.91
C LEU A 184 1.75 -15.49 -22.86
N VAL A 185 2.90 -15.93 -22.35
CA VAL A 185 3.89 -16.71 -23.13
C VAL A 185 3.45 -18.17 -23.23
N GLU A 186 2.92 -18.75 -22.16
CA GLU A 186 2.56 -20.17 -22.08
C GLU A 186 1.21 -20.50 -22.73
N HIS A 187 0.32 -19.52 -22.87
CA HIS A 187 -1.06 -19.73 -23.29
C HIS A 187 -1.55 -18.66 -24.26
N ASP A 188 -2.64 -18.94 -24.99
CA ASP A 188 -3.33 -17.91 -25.74
C ASP A 188 -3.93 -16.85 -24.78
N PRO A 189 -4.16 -15.60 -25.25
CA PRO A 189 -4.63 -14.53 -24.38
C PRO A 189 -5.92 -14.82 -23.61
N ALA A 190 -6.88 -15.58 -24.15
CA ALA A 190 -8.12 -15.85 -23.42
C ALA A 190 -7.85 -16.77 -22.21
N THR A 191 -7.06 -17.82 -22.43
CA THR A 191 -6.65 -18.77 -21.40
C THR A 191 -5.78 -18.11 -20.33
N ALA A 192 -4.80 -17.31 -20.74
CA ALA A 192 -3.92 -16.56 -19.83
C ALA A 192 -4.72 -15.63 -18.90
N LEU A 193 -5.63 -14.84 -19.45
CA LEU A 193 -6.47 -13.90 -18.69
C LEU A 193 -7.49 -14.60 -17.76
N ALA A 194 -7.89 -15.82 -18.08
CA ALA A 194 -8.75 -16.63 -17.20
C ALA A 194 -7.96 -17.24 -16.03
N ALA A 195 -6.67 -17.57 -16.25
CA ALA A 195 -5.79 -18.14 -15.24
C ALA A 195 -5.24 -17.08 -14.26
N TYR A 196 -4.87 -15.91 -14.77
CA TYR A 196 -4.19 -14.85 -14.01
C TYR A 196 -4.83 -14.51 -12.64
N PRO A 197 -6.16 -14.26 -12.53
CA PRO A 197 -6.77 -13.93 -11.24
C PRO A 197 -6.69 -15.06 -10.21
N ARG A 198 -6.62 -16.33 -10.66
CA ARG A 198 -6.54 -17.49 -9.77
C ARG A 198 -5.17 -17.56 -9.09
N SER A 199 -4.11 -17.16 -9.78
CA SER A 199 -2.74 -17.15 -9.25
C SER A 199 -2.50 -15.99 -8.28
N ARG A 200 -3.12 -14.84 -8.51
CA ARG A 200 -2.79 -13.59 -7.79
C ARG A 200 -3.75 -13.22 -6.66
N ARG A 201 -5.05 -13.46 -6.82
CA ARG A 201 -6.08 -12.87 -5.95
C ARG A 201 -5.97 -13.28 -4.49
N ALA A 202 -5.60 -14.52 -4.20
CA ALA A 202 -5.44 -14.99 -2.83
C ALA A 202 -4.27 -14.29 -2.13
N ARG A 203 -3.14 -14.14 -2.84
CA ARG A 203 -1.92 -13.52 -2.32
C ARG A 203 -2.12 -12.03 -2.05
N THR A 204 -2.60 -11.27 -3.03
CA THR A 204 -2.82 -9.83 -2.86
C THR A 204 -3.84 -9.54 -1.77
N ARG A 205 -4.90 -10.35 -1.65
CA ARG A 205 -5.87 -10.25 -0.55
C ARG A 205 -5.24 -10.52 0.82
N ALA A 206 -4.39 -11.54 0.94
CA ALA A 206 -3.72 -11.85 2.20
C ALA A 206 -2.78 -10.71 2.64
N ILE A 207 -2.04 -10.14 1.69
CA ILE A 207 -1.12 -9.02 1.97
C ILE A 207 -1.89 -7.76 2.33
N ALA A 208 -2.94 -7.41 1.58
CA ALA A 208 -3.78 -6.25 1.88
C ALA A 208 -4.44 -6.36 3.26
N ALA A 209 -4.97 -7.53 3.62
CA ALA A 209 -5.53 -7.78 4.95
C ALA A 209 -4.48 -7.69 6.05
N SER A 210 -3.29 -8.27 5.83
CA SER A 210 -2.18 -8.19 6.78
C SER A 210 -1.69 -6.75 6.97
N ALA A 211 -1.63 -5.95 5.89
CA ALA A 211 -1.24 -4.55 5.94
C ALA A 211 -2.26 -3.73 6.74
N TRP A 212 -3.55 -3.97 6.52
CA TRP A 212 -4.62 -3.33 7.28
C TRP A 212 -4.52 -3.61 8.78
N ASP A 213 -4.32 -4.87 9.15
CA ASP A 213 -4.23 -5.26 10.55
C ASP A 213 -2.93 -4.75 11.20
N THR A 214 -1.83 -4.70 10.46
CA THR A 214 -0.57 -4.06 10.91
C THR A 214 -0.79 -2.57 11.21
N GLY A 215 -1.49 -1.85 10.34
CA GLY A 215 -1.88 -0.45 10.57
C GLY A 215 -2.69 -0.30 11.85
N THR A 216 -3.70 -1.14 12.05
CA THR A 216 -4.50 -1.17 13.28
C THR A 216 -3.64 -1.35 14.52
N LEU A 217 -2.72 -2.32 14.50
CA LEU A 217 -1.84 -2.60 15.64
C LEU A 217 -0.86 -1.45 15.93
N LEU A 218 -0.41 -0.70 14.93
CA LEU A 218 0.46 0.46 15.11
C LEU A 218 -0.22 1.62 15.86
N HIS A 219 -1.56 1.69 15.81
CA HIS A 219 -2.37 2.82 16.31
C HIS A 219 -3.08 2.57 17.64
N LEU A 220 -2.81 1.45 18.31
CA LEU A 220 -3.53 1.10 19.53
C LEU A 220 -3.22 2.05 20.69
N ALA A 221 -4.28 2.43 21.43
CA ALA A 221 -4.17 3.05 22.74
C ALA A 221 -3.51 2.11 23.77
N ASP A 222 -2.98 2.69 24.84
CA ASP A 222 -2.18 1.96 25.84
C ASP A 222 -3.01 0.97 26.68
N ASP A 223 -4.33 1.18 26.77
CA ASP A 223 -5.27 0.29 27.46
C ASP A 223 -6.00 -0.68 26.50
N HIS A 224 -5.64 -0.67 25.22
CA HIS A 224 -6.35 -1.47 24.22
C HIS A 224 -6.14 -2.98 24.43
N PRO A 225 -7.19 -3.82 24.36
CA PRO A 225 -7.10 -5.26 24.67
C PRO A 225 -6.14 -6.03 23.75
N ARG A 226 -5.87 -5.52 22.54
CA ARG A 226 -4.90 -6.10 21.59
C ARG A 226 -3.44 -5.66 21.81
N LEU A 227 -3.12 -4.91 22.87
CA LEU A 227 -1.74 -4.44 23.10
C LEU A 227 -0.74 -5.61 23.23
N GLY A 228 -1.11 -6.68 23.92
CA GLY A 228 -0.27 -7.89 24.00
C GLY A 228 -0.08 -8.59 22.65
N GLU A 229 -1.03 -8.46 21.73
CA GLU A 229 -0.88 -8.95 20.35
C GLU A 229 0.10 -8.10 19.56
N ARG A 230 0.00 -6.75 19.65
CA ARG A 230 0.97 -5.81 19.08
C ARG A 230 2.38 -6.22 19.48
N LEU A 231 2.67 -6.26 20.78
CA LEU A 231 4.02 -6.56 21.26
C LEU A 231 4.56 -7.90 20.74
N ARG A 232 3.75 -8.97 20.78
CA ARG A 232 4.16 -10.29 20.26
C ARG A 232 4.46 -10.28 18.77
N ARG A 233 3.60 -9.65 17.96
CA ARG A 233 3.77 -9.62 16.49
C ARG A 233 4.94 -8.76 16.07
N PHE A 234 5.15 -7.60 16.70
CA PHE A 234 6.29 -6.74 16.38
C PHE A 234 7.62 -7.33 16.83
N ALA A 235 7.66 -8.06 17.96
CA ALA A 235 8.86 -8.81 18.38
C ALA A 235 9.26 -9.94 17.41
N ARG A 236 8.32 -10.41 16.58
CA ARG A 236 8.52 -11.48 15.59
C ARG A 236 8.17 -11.04 14.18
N TYR A 237 8.26 -9.73 13.90
CA TYR A 237 7.72 -9.17 12.67
C TYR A 237 8.31 -9.82 11.41
N LEU A 238 9.64 -9.93 11.34
CA LEU A 238 10.32 -10.55 10.19
C LEU A 238 9.95 -12.03 10.01
N PRO A 239 10.15 -12.94 10.99
CA PRO A 239 9.83 -14.35 10.79
C PRO A 239 8.34 -14.61 10.55
N ASP A 240 7.44 -13.86 11.20
CA ASP A 240 6.00 -14.06 11.04
C ASP A 240 5.47 -13.48 9.70
N ASN A 241 6.22 -12.59 9.04
CA ASN A 241 5.92 -12.08 7.69
C ASN A 241 6.85 -12.64 6.59
N ALA A 242 7.67 -13.65 6.90
CA ALA A 242 8.58 -14.26 5.92
C ALA A 242 7.85 -14.77 4.66
N TRP A 243 6.62 -15.25 4.79
CA TRP A 243 5.77 -15.66 3.66
C TRP A 243 5.49 -14.55 2.62
N VAL A 244 5.64 -13.27 3.01
CA VAL A 244 5.56 -12.13 2.09
C VAL A 244 6.82 -12.08 1.23
N HIS A 245 7.99 -12.20 1.86
CA HIS A 245 9.29 -11.95 1.26
C HIS A 245 9.93 -13.17 0.59
N ASP A 246 9.64 -14.37 1.07
CA ASP A 246 10.18 -15.64 0.57
C ASP A 246 9.37 -16.21 -0.61
N HIS A 247 8.33 -15.50 -1.05
CA HIS A 247 7.47 -15.98 -2.13
C HIS A 247 8.14 -15.84 -3.49
N ASP A 248 8.12 -16.93 -4.24
CA ASP A 248 8.48 -16.95 -5.65
C ASP A 248 7.24 -16.73 -6.52
N ALA A 249 7.18 -15.57 -7.17
CA ALA A 249 6.08 -15.23 -8.09
C ALA A 249 6.17 -16.01 -9.41
N GLU A 250 7.32 -16.58 -9.75
CA GLU A 250 7.45 -17.43 -10.93
C GLU A 250 6.83 -18.81 -10.69
N ASP A 251 6.80 -19.31 -9.45
CA ASP A 251 6.19 -20.61 -9.16
C ASP A 251 4.65 -20.58 -9.17
N LEU A 252 4.08 -20.84 -10.35
CA LEU A 252 2.63 -20.94 -10.56
C LEU A 252 2.01 -22.26 -10.09
N THR A 253 2.80 -23.22 -9.58
CA THR A 253 2.30 -24.53 -9.13
C THR A 253 1.77 -24.50 -7.69
N THR A 254 2.22 -23.52 -6.90
CA THR A 254 1.86 -23.39 -5.50
C THR A 254 0.54 -22.65 -5.33
N THR A 255 -0.57 -23.39 -5.12
CA THR A 255 -1.82 -22.79 -4.63
C THR A 255 -1.57 -22.16 -3.26
N ALA A 256 -1.80 -20.85 -3.16
CA ALA A 256 -1.52 -20.01 -2.00
C ALA A 256 -1.71 -20.74 -0.66
N THR A 257 -0.62 -20.91 0.09
CA THR A 257 -0.68 -21.39 1.47
C THR A 257 -1.27 -20.28 2.33
N THR A 258 -2.54 -20.37 2.67
CA THR A 258 -3.13 -19.51 3.69
C THR A 258 -2.33 -19.69 4.98
N PRO A 259 -1.89 -18.63 5.68
CA PRO A 259 -1.26 -18.77 6.98
C PRO A 259 -2.24 -19.51 7.89
N ARG A 260 -1.81 -20.65 8.47
CA ARG A 260 -2.54 -21.27 9.57
C ARG A 260 -2.55 -20.26 10.72
N THR A 261 -3.70 -19.67 10.98
CA THR A 261 -3.97 -18.98 12.23
C THR A 261 -3.65 -19.95 13.36
N ARG A 262 -2.63 -19.63 14.17
CA ARG A 262 -2.38 -20.25 15.47
C ARG A 262 -2.69 -19.23 16.55
#